data_AF-M5Y5A4-F1
#
_entry.id   AF-M5Y5A4-F1
#
_cell.length_a   1.000
_cell.length_b   1.000
_cell.length_c   1.000
_cell.angle_alpha   90.00
_cell.angle_beta   90.00
_cell.angle_gamma   90.00
#
_symmetry.space_group_name_H-M   'P 1'
#
loop_
_entity.id
_entity.type
_entity.pdbx_description
1 polymer ?
#
loop_
_entity_poly.entity_id
_entity_poly.type
_entity_poly.pdbx_seq_one_letter_code
_entity_poly.pdbx_strand_id
1 'polypeptide(L)'
;MESQGQYIGSNSGMDGVDQKEGKVANQRKTGTCESILRILAFMLTVTAAVVLGVSKQTEIVSVKIIPTLPPIDLPATAKWHYLSAFVYFVVANAIACAYAAFSLVLSFANRGTKSSLGLVIILLDLLMVALLFSCNGAATAIGLMGYQGNSHVQWKKVCNVFGRFCNHAAAAIVLSMLGSLAFMYLVVLAALGLHRRSK
;
A
#
# COMPACT_ATOMS: atom_id res chain seq x y z
N MET A 1 -62.62 33.54 35.46
CA MET A 1 -63.09 33.55 34.06
C MET A 1 -61.93 33.02 33.23
N GLU A 2 -61.86 31.69 33.06
CA GLU A 2 -62.45 30.96 31.91
C GLU A 2 -61.72 31.34 30.60
N SER A 3 -61.28 30.44 29.73
CA SER A 3 -61.50 29.01 29.56
C SER A 3 -60.38 28.41 28.68
N GLN A 4 -60.37 27.08 28.63
CA GLN A 4 -59.42 26.23 27.93
C GLN A 4 -59.49 26.31 26.40
N GLY A 5 -58.38 25.93 25.76
CA GLY A 5 -58.30 25.58 24.34
C GLY A 5 -57.25 24.48 24.14
N GLN A 6 -57.67 23.25 24.42
CA GLN A 6 -56.90 22.02 24.29
C GLN A 6 -56.88 21.56 22.82
N TYR A 7 -55.70 21.28 22.27
CA TYR A 7 -55.56 20.33 21.16
C TYR A 7 -54.51 19.28 21.52
N ILE A 8 -54.99 18.04 21.46
CA ILE A 8 -54.35 16.76 21.80
C ILE A 8 -53.62 16.20 20.56
N GLY A 9 -52.51 15.49 20.82
CA GLY A 9 -52.02 14.35 20.02
C GLY A 9 -51.06 14.73 18.88
N SER A 10 -50.00 13.99 18.58
CA SER A 10 -49.69 12.61 18.94
C SER A 10 -48.18 12.37 18.86
N ASN A 11 -47.73 11.57 19.81
CA ASN A 11 -46.54 10.72 19.87
C ASN A 11 -45.78 10.47 18.54
N SER A 12 -44.47 10.71 18.53
CA SER A 12 -43.51 9.98 17.70
C SER A 12 -42.13 9.98 18.37
N GLY A 13 -42.04 9.25 19.49
CA GLY A 13 -40.80 8.87 20.15
C GLY A 13 -40.10 7.67 19.49
N MET A 14 -40.04 7.59 18.15
CA MET A 14 -39.51 6.42 17.43
C MET A 14 -38.28 6.69 16.53
N ASP A 15 -37.73 7.90 16.48
CA ASP A 15 -36.56 8.18 15.61
C ASP A 15 -35.19 7.99 16.31
N GLY A 16 -35.17 7.69 17.61
CA GLY A 16 -33.95 7.62 18.42
C GLY A 16 -33.22 6.27 18.42
N VAL A 17 -33.88 5.19 18.00
CA VAL A 17 -33.34 3.81 18.06
C VAL A 17 -32.71 3.41 16.73
N ASP A 18 -33.36 3.67 15.60
CA ASP A 18 -32.83 3.37 14.25
C ASP A 18 -31.52 4.11 13.94
N GLN A 19 -31.36 5.35 14.40
CA GLN A 19 -30.11 6.10 14.21
C GLN A 19 -28.95 5.55 15.05
N LYS A 20 -29.23 5.02 16.24
CA LYS A 20 -28.22 4.38 17.10
C LYS A 20 -27.86 3.01 16.55
N GLU A 21 -28.81 2.20 16.12
CA GLU A 21 -28.55 0.90 15.50
C GLU A 21 -27.80 1.04 14.17
N GLY A 22 -28.15 2.02 13.34
CA GLY A 22 -27.41 2.35 12.12
C GLY A 22 -25.98 2.86 12.37
N LYS A 23 -25.78 3.72 13.38
CA LYS A 23 -24.42 4.16 13.79
C LYS A 23 -23.60 3.01 14.36
N VAL A 24 -24.20 2.12 15.17
CA VAL A 24 -23.51 0.99 15.81
C VAL A 24 -23.19 -0.12 14.81
N ALA A 25 -24.11 -0.44 13.89
CA ALA A 25 -23.86 -1.38 12.80
C ALA A 25 -22.78 -0.86 11.83
N ASN A 26 -22.80 0.43 11.52
CA ASN A 26 -21.78 1.06 10.67
C ASN A 26 -20.41 1.13 11.37
N GLN A 27 -20.34 1.50 12.66
CA GLN A 27 -19.09 1.54 13.44
C GLN A 27 -18.47 0.14 13.61
N ARG A 28 -19.30 -0.89 13.83
CA ARG A 28 -18.83 -2.29 13.93
C ARG A 28 -18.33 -2.81 12.57
N LYS A 29 -19.01 -2.45 11.46
CA LYS A 29 -18.53 -2.71 10.10
C LYS A 29 -17.21 -1.99 9.81
N THR A 30 -17.06 -0.72 10.18
CA THR A 30 -15.83 0.05 9.94
C THR A 30 -14.63 -0.59 10.65
N GLY A 31 -14.78 -0.99 11.92
CA GLY A 31 -13.69 -1.66 12.65
C GLY A 31 -13.27 -3.00 12.03
N THR A 32 -14.23 -3.83 11.59
CA THR A 32 -13.91 -5.09 10.90
C THR A 32 -13.28 -4.87 9.52
N CYS A 33 -13.76 -3.88 8.76
CA CYS A 33 -13.16 -3.50 7.47
C CYS A 33 -11.72 -3.01 7.65
N GLU A 34 -11.44 -2.18 8.66
CA GLU A 34 -10.08 -1.70 8.96
C GLU A 34 -9.12 -2.86 9.28
N SER A 35 -9.53 -3.83 10.10
CA SER A 35 -8.70 -5.00 10.38
C SER A 35 -8.41 -5.83 9.13
N ILE A 36 -9.43 -6.08 8.29
CA ILE A 36 -9.27 -6.83 7.03
C ILE A 36 -8.30 -6.10 6.09
N LEU A 37 -8.45 -4.79 5.94
CA LEU A 37 -7.58 -3.98 5.08
C LEU A 37 -6.13 -3.97 5.57
N ARG A 38 -5.89 -3.96 6.88
CA ARG A 38 -4.53 -4.09 7.44
C ARG A 38 -3.91 -5.45 7.17
N ILE A 39 -4.69 -6.54 7.28
CA ILE A 39 -4.22 -7.89 6.93
C ILE A 39 -3.91 -7.96 5.44
N LEU A 40 -4.80 -7.43 4.60
CA LEU A 40 -4.61 -7.39 3.15
C LEU A 40 -3.35 -6.59 2.77
N ALA A 41 -3.16 -5.40 3.35
CA ALA A 41 -1.99 -4.57 3.13
C ALA A 41 -0.68 -5.27 3.56
N PHE A 42 -0.71 -5.97 4.69
CA PHE A 42 0.41 -6.79 5.15
C PHE A 42 0.76 -7.88 4.13
N MET A 43 -0.23 -8.68 3.72
CA MET A 43 0.00 -9.76 2.75
C MET A 43 0.55 -9.23 1.42
N LEU A 44 -0.05 -8.15 0.90
CA LEU A 44 0.38 -7.53 -0.37
C LEU A 44 1.81 -7.00 -0.31
N THR A 45 2.18 -6.27 0.74
CA THR A 45 3.53 -5.70 0.90
C THR A 45 4.59 -6.79 1.16
N VAL A 46 4.27 -7.82 1.94
CA VAL A 46 5.14 -8.99 2.13
C VAL A 46 5.35 -9.72 0.82
N THR A 47 4.29 -10.05 0.09
CA THR A 47 4.43 -10.76 -1.18
C THR A 47 5.20 -9.92 -2.19
N ALA A 48 4.97 -8.60 -2.27
CA ALA A 48 5.76 -7.72 -3.14
C ALA A 48 7.26 -7.72 -2.78
N ALA A 49 7.59 -7.59 -1.49
CA ALA A 49 8.97 -7.59 -1.01
C ALA A 49 9.66 -8.95 -1.24
N VAL A 50 8.95 -10.06 -1.01
CA VAL A 50 9.49 -11.42 -1.21
C VAL A 50 9.66 -11.74 -2.69
N VAL A 51 8.66 -11.44 -3.53
CA VAL A 51 8.74 -11.70 -4.99
C VAL A 51 9.95 -10.96 -5.58
N LEU A 52 10.13 -9.68 -5.27
CA LEU A 52 11.28 -8.93 -5.79
C LEU A 52 12.59 -9.32 -5.07
N GLY A 53 12.56 -9.51 -3.76
CA GLY A 53 13.73 -9.85 -2.95
C GLY A 53 14.27 -11.27 -3.17
N VAL A 54 13.45 -12.20 -3.66
CA VAL A 54 13.86 -13.57 -4.01
C VAL A 54 14.19 -13.69 -5.50
N SER A 55 13.78 -12.72 -6.33
CA SER A 55 14.01 -12.74 -7.78
C SER A 55 15.49 -12.57 -8.15
N LYS A 56 16.29 -13.63 -7.98
CA LYS A 56 17.68 -13.70 -8.43
C LYS A 56 17.64 -14.15 -9.88
N GLN A 57 18.04 -13.28 -10.81
CA GLN A 57 18.35 -13.72 -12.17
C GLN A 57 19.77 -13.38 -12.55
N THR A 58 20.50 -14.42 -12.91
CA THR A 58 21.81 -14.36 -13.54
C THR A 58 21.59 -14.72 -15.00
N GLU A 59 21.60 -13.75 -15.91
CA GLU A 59 21.64 -14.03 -17.36
C GLU A 59 22.97 -13.54 -17.91
N ILE A 60 23.49 -14.28 -18.87
CA ILE A 60 24.66 -13.93 -19.65
C ILE A 60 24.29 -12.79 -20.60
N VAL A 61 24.93 -11.62 -20.43
CA VAL A 61 24.74 -10.46 -21.31
C VAL A 61 25.97 -10.36 -22.17
N SER A 62 25.82 -10.63 -23.46
CA SER A 62 26.87 -10.43 -24.45
C SER A 62 27.16 -8.93 -24.57
N VAL A 63 28.31 -8.48 -24.04
CA VAL A 63 28.71 -7.07 -24.08
C VAL A 63 29.56 -6.84 -25.33
N LYS A 64 29.06 -6.06 -26.28
CA LYS A 64 29.90 -5.53 -27.38
C LYS A 64 30.62 -4.28 -26.90
N ILE A 65 31.89 -4.44 -26.49
CA ILE A 65 32.74 -3.35 -25.99
C ILE A 65 33.20 -2.41 -27.13
N ILE A 66 33.31 -2.92 -28.37
CA ILE A 66 33.81 -2.19 -29.55
C ILE A 66 33.18 -2.79 -30.82
N PRO A 67 32.81 -2.00 -31.85
CA PRO A 67 32.15 -2.49 -33.07
C PRO A 67 33.02 -3.41 -33.95
N THR A 68 34.32 -3.56 -33.65
CA THR A 68 35.30 -4.34 -34.43
C THR A 68 35.67 -5.69 -33.82
N LEU A 69 35.14 -6.09 -32.65
CA LEU A 69 35.44 -7.37 -32.01
C LEU A 69 34.22 -8.31 -31.94
N PRO A 70 34.45 -9.65 -31.94
CA PRO A 70 33.39 -10.63 -31.77
C PRO A 70 32.69 -10.49 -30.40
N PRO A 71 31.39 -10.84 -30.29
CA PRO A 71 30.63 -10.73 -29.05
C PRO A 71 31.29 -11.57 -27.95
N ILE A 72 31.57 -10.96 -26.80
CA ILE A 72 32.12 -11.65 -25.64
C ILE A 72 30.93 -11.93 -24.71
N ASP A 73 30.65 -13.20 -24.44
CA ASP A 73 29.59 -13.61 -23.53
C ASP A 73 30.05 -13.41 -22.08
N LEU A 74 29.66 -12.29 -21.48
CA LEU A 74 29.92 -12.03 -20.06
C LEU A 74 28.68 -12.40 -19.22
N PRO A 75 28.83 -13.12 -18.10
CA PRO A 75 27.75 -13.33 -17.16
C PRO A 75 27.41 -12.01 -16.45
N ALA A 76 26.49 -11.19 -16.99
CA ALA A 76 26.08 -9.97 -16.33
C ALA A 76 24.95 -10.28 -15.36
N THR A 77 25.28 -10.34 -14.08
CA THR A 77 24.30 -10.68 -13.05
C THR A 77 23.42 -9.46 -12.74
N ALA A 78 22.17 -9.44 -13.22
CA ALA A 78 21.18 -8.43 -12.83
C ALA A 78 20.62 -8.74 -11.43
N LYS A 79 21.37 -8.41 -10.38
CA LYS A 79 20.86 -8.48 -8.99
C LYS A 79 20.04 -7.23 -8.66
N TRP A 80 18.97 -7.40 -7.88
CA TRP A 80 18.17 -6.31 -7.32
C TRP A 80 18.99 -5.28 -6.53
N HIS A 81 20.12 -5.69 -5.92
CA HIS A 81 20.98 -4.78 -5.15
C HIS A 81 21.79 -3.80 -6.01
N TYR A 82 21.95 -4.08 -7.31
CA TYR A 82 22.67 -3.17 -8.21
C TYR A 82 21.83 -1.98 -8.66
N LEU A 83 20.50 -2.08 -8.57
CA LEU A 83 19.60 -0.97 -8.89
C LEU A 83 19.05 -0.38 -7.60
N SER A 84 19.52 0.82 -7.27
CA SER A 84 19.12 1.55 -6.06
C SER A 84 17.59 1.66 -5.91
N ALA A 85 16.85 1.81 -7.02
CA ALA A 85 15.38 1.85 -7.00
C ALA A 85 14.73 0.54 -6.52
N PHE A 86 15.26 -0.63 -6.91
CA PHE A 86 14.74 -1.92 -6.44
C PHE A 86 15.14 -2.20 -4.99
N VAL A 87 16.31 -1.75 -4.56
CA VAL A 87 16.68 -1.77 -3.13
C VAL A 87 15.71 -0.93 -2.32
N TYR A 88 15.45 0.31 -2.75
CA TYR A 88 14.51 1.20 -2.09
C TYR A 88 13.11 0.60 -2.03
N PHE A 89 12.64 -0.03 -3.11
CA PHE A 89 11.37 -0.74 -3.14
C PHE A 89 11.28 -1.86 -2.10
N VAL A 90 12.29 -2.73 -2.01
CA VAL A 90 12.28 -3.85 -1.06
C VAL A 90 12.33 -3.34 0.37
N VAL A 91 13.20 -2.36 0.66
CA VAL A 91 13.33 -1.76 2.00
C VAL A 91 12.04 -1.04 2.42
N ALA A 92 11.44 -0.26 1.53
CA ALA A 92 10.18 0.44 1.80
C ALA A 92 9.03 -0.53 2.08
N ASN A 93 8.87 -1.59 1.28
CA ASN A 93 7.85 -2.61 1.52
C ASN A 93 8.12 -3.41 2.81
N ALA A 94 9.38 -3.64 3.18
CA ALA A 94 9.74 -4.28 4.45
C ALA A 94 9.37 -3.41 5.67
N ILE A 95 9.63 -2.10 5.61
CA ILE A 95 9.20 -1.13 6.65
C ILE A 95 7.68 -1.12 6.76
N ALA A 96 6.96 -1.04 5.63
CA ALA A 96 5.51 -1.06 5.61
C ALA A 96 4.93 -2.36 6.18
N CYS A 97 5.57 -3.50 5.90
CA CYS A 97 5.22 -4.81 6.47
C CYS A 97 5.39 -4.84 7.99
N ALA A 98 6.56 -4.42 8.50
CA ALA A 98 6.82 -4.36 9.94
C ALA A 98 5.81 -3.45 10.66
N TYR A 99 5.49 -2.32 10.05
CA TYR A 99 4.46 -1.41 10.55
C TYR A 99 3.06 -2.04 10.53
N ALA A 100 2.65 -2.69 9.44
CA ALA A 100 1.35 -3.35 9.36
C ALA A 100 1.19 -4.44 10.41
N ALA A 101 2.24 -5.24 10.65
CA ALA A 101 2.25 -6.25 11.72
C ALA A 101 2.11 -5.60 13.11
N PHE A 102 2.88 -4.54 13.38
CA PHE A 102 2.79 -3.80 14.65
C PHE A 102 1.40 -3.19 14.85
N SER A 103 0.84 -2.57 13.81
CA SER A 103 -0.50 -1.97 13.80
C SER A 103 -1.59 -3.01 14.02
N LEU A 104 -1.46 -4.22 13.44
CA LEU A 104 -2.36 -5.34 13.70
C LEU A 104 -2.31 -5.80 15.17
N VAL A 105 -1.10 -6.03 15.71
CA VAL A 105 -0.93 -6.43 17.12
C VAL A 105 -1.54 -5.38 18.05
N LEU A 106 -1.29 -4.10 17.79
CA LEU A 106 -1.86 -3.00 18.56
C LEU A 106 -3.39 -2.96 18.44
N SER A 107 -3.95 -3.20 17.25
CA SER A 107 -5.40 -3.25 17.03
C SER A 107 -6.07 -4.39 17.81
N PHE A 108 -5.41 -5.54 17.98
CA PHE A 108 -5.92 -6.63 18.80
C PHE A 108 -5.77 -6.36 20.31
N ALA A 109 -4.64 -5.78 20.72
CA ALA A 109 -4.35 -5.49 22.13
C ALA A 109 -5.21 -4.34 22.70
N ASN A 110 -5.44 -3.29 21.92
CA ASN A 110 -6.09 -2.05 22.38
C ASN A 110 -7.59 -1.96 22.05
N ARG A 111 -8.33 -3.08 22.13
CA ARG A 111 -9.78 -3.14 21.90
C ARG A 111 -10.63 -2.27 22.86
N GLY A 112 -10.02 -1.43 23.71
CA GLY A 112 -10.68 -0.63 24.73
C GLY A 112 -10.22 0.81 25.02
N THR A 113 -9.15 1.41 24.43
CA THR A 113 -8.59 2.65 25.04
C THR A 113 -8.06 3.76 24.10
N LYS A 114 -8.52 4.99 24.42
CA LYS A 114 -8.04 6.40 24.20
C LYS A 114 -7.83 6.95 22.77
N SER A 115 -8.54 8.07 22.53
CA SER A 115 -8.57 8.90 21.30
C SER A 115 -7.21 9.39 20.76
N SER A 116 -6.16 9.44 21.58
CA SER A 116 -4.84 9.97 21.17
C SER A 116 -4.08 9.01 20.24
N LEU A 117 -4.19 7.70 20.46
CA LEU A 117 -3.48 6.69 19.65
C LEU A 117 -4.02 6.61 18.21
N GLY A 118 -5.31 6.92 18.00
CA GLY A 118 -5.91 6.92 16.66
C GLY A 118 -5.26 7.93 15.71
N LEU A 119 -4.95 9.14 16.20
CA LEU A 119 -4.29 10.16 15.38
C LEU A 119 -2.86 9.76 14.99
N VAL A 120 -2.11 9.14 15.90
CA VAL A 120 -0.75 8.66 15.61
C VAL A 120 -0.78 7.55 14.56
N ILE A 121 -1.74 6.62 14.66
CA ILE A 121 -1.92 5.55 13.65
C ILE A 121 -2.28 6.15 12.29
N ILE A 122 -3.16 7.17 12.24
CA ILE A 122 -3.50 7.86 10.97
C ILE A 122 -2.25 8.50 10.34
N LEU A 123 -1.43 9.18 11.13
CA LEU A 123 -0.19 9.81 10.63
C LEU A 123 0.82 8.78 10.12
N LEU A 124 0.98 7.67 10.83
CA LEU A 124 1.86 6.59 10.40
C LEU A 124 1.32 5.88 9.15
N ASP A 125 0.01 5.61 9.06
CA ASP A 125 -0.64 5.07 7.87
C ASP A 125 -0.39 5.99 6.65
N LEU A 126 -0.52 7.32 6.83
CA LEU A 126 -0.25 8.29 5.77
C LEU A 126 1.23 8.30 5.34
N LEU A 127 2.17 8.19 6.29
CA LEU A 127 3.60 8.09 5.99
C LEU A 127 3.91 6.83 5.15
N MET A 128 3.25 5.70 5.45
CA MET A 128 3.40 4.48 4.67
C MET A 128 2.86 4.61 3.26
N VAL A 129 1.73 5.30 3.06
CA VAL A 129 1.20 5.60 1.71
C VAL A 129 2.24 6.40 0.91
N ALA A 130 2.77 7.48 1.50
CA ALA A 130 3.76 8.32 0.83
C ALA A 130 5.04 7.54 0.48
N LEU A 131 5.53 6.73 1.43
CA LEU A 131 6.72 5.89 1.25
C LEU A 131 6.54 4.86 0.13
N LEU A 132 5.40 4.15 0.13
CA LEU A 132 5.09 3.14 -0.88
C LEU A 132 4.89 3.77 -2.26
N PHE A 133 4.18 4.89 -2.37
CA PHE A 133 3.97 5.54 -3.67
C PHE A 133 5.30 6.04 -4.26
N SER A 134 6.16 6.62 -3.43
CA SER A 134 7.50 7.05 -3.82
C SER A 134 8.34 5.89 -4.35
N CYS A 135 8.41 4.76 -3.63
CA CYS A 135 9.21 3.61 -4.07
C CYS A 135 8.63 2.93 -5.31
N ASN A 136 7.30 2.87 -5.44
CA ASN A 136 6.62 2.37 -6.64
C ASN A 136 6.96 3.24 -7.86
N GLY A 137 6.95 4.57 -7.71
CA GLY A 137 7.34 5.51 -8.77
C GLY A 137 8.78 5.28 -9.23
N ALA A 138 9.73 5.20 -8.28
CA ALA A 138 11.13 4.94 -8.60
C ALA A 138 11.34 3.59 -9.30
N ALA A 139 10.74 2.52 -8.77
CA ALA A 139 10.84 1.18 -9.36
C ALA A 139 10.20 1.11 -10.76
N THR A 140 9.07 1.79 -10.95
CA THR A 140 8.40 1.86 -12.26
C THR A 140 9.24 2.62 -13.28
N ALA A 141 9.85 3.75 -12.89
CA ALA A 141 10.71 4.53 -13.79
C ALA A 141 11.90 3.71 -14.28
N ILE A 142 12.60 3.02 -13.37
CA ILE A 142 13.69 2.11 -13.72
C ILE A 142 13.18 0.92 -14.55
N GLY A 143 12.04 0.33 -14.20
CA GLY A 143 11.43 -0.76 -14.94
C GLY A 143 11.07 -0.36 -16.38
N LEU A 144 10.54 0.84 -16.57
CA LEU A 144 10.20 1.38 -17.89
C LEU A 144 11.45 1.61 -18.74
N MET A 145 12.53 2.14 -18.14
CA MET A 145 13.83 2.25 -18.81
C MET A 145 14.38 0.88 -19.20
N GLY A 146 14.20 -0.15 -18.36
CA GLY A 146 14.56 -1.53 -18.67
C GLY A 146 13.75 -2.14 -19.83
N TYR A 147 12.48 -1.75 -19.98
CA TYR A 147 11.58 -2.26 -21.01
C TYR A 147 11.75 -1.55 -22.36
N GLN A 148 11.69 -0.21 -22.37
CA GLN A 148 11.76 0.59 -23.59
C GLN A 148 13.21 0.77 -24.07
N GLY A 149 14.18 0.83 -23.15
CA GLY A 149 15.54 1.29 -23.44
C GLY A 149 15.58 2.78 -23.78
N ASN A 150 16.77 3.37 -23.81
CA ASN A 150 16.96 4.75 -24.24
C ASN A 150 18.28 4.88 -25.00
N SER A 151 18.22 5.16 -26.30
CA SER A 151 19.39 5.28 -27.17
C SER A 151 20.25 6.49 -26.82
N HIS A 152 19.65 7.58 -26.33
CA HIS A 152 20.38 8.82 -25.98
C HIS A 152 21.38 8.61 -24.85
N VAL A 153 21.09 7.70 -23.91
CA VAL A 153 21.99 7.34 -22.80
C VAL A 153 22.57 5.93 -22.95
N GLN A 154 22.50 5.36 -24.16
CA GLN A 154 22.98 4.00 -24.48
C GLN A 154 22.37 2.88 -23.60
N TRP A 155 21.20 3.09 -23.01
CA TRP A 155 20.51 2.08 -22.20
C TRP A 155 19.83 1.06 -23.10
N LYS A 156 20.38 -0.16 -23.18
CA LYS A 156 19.81 -1.27 -23.96
C LYS A 156 18.61 -1.90 -23.25
N LYS A 157 17.68 -2.46 -24.02
CA LYS A 157 16.48 -3.14 -23.48
C LYS A 157 16.88 -4.37 -22.65
N VAL A 158 16.81 -4.25 -21.33
CA VAL A 158 17.20 -5.31 -20.39
C VAL A 158 16.11 -6.37 -20.28
N CYS A 159 14.83 -5.97 -20.31
CA CYS A 159 13.71 -6.92 -20.19
C CYS A 159 13.55 -7.89 -21.38
N ASN A 160 14.22 -7.63 -22.50
CA ASN A 160 14.26 -8.59 -23.62
C ASN A 160 15.17 -9.79 -23.33
N VAL A 161 16.15 -9.62 -22.44
CA VAL A 161 17.08 -10.67 -22.00
C VAL A 161 16.57 -11.29 -20.69
N PHE A 162 16.17 -10.46 -19.73
CA PHE A 162 15.70 -10.89 -18.40
C PHE A 162 14.17 -10.86 -18.26
N GLY A 163 13.46 -11.44 -19.22
CA GLY A 163 11.98 -11.34 -19.29
C GLY A 163 11.28 -11.85 -18.03
N ARG A 164 11.77 -12.95 -17.44
CA ARG A 164 11.16 -13.52 -16.23
C ARG A 164 11.44 -12.64 -15.01
N PHE A 165 12.60 -12.01 -14.85
CA PHE A 165 12.86 -11.04 -13.77
C PHE A 165 11.97 -9.81 -13.94
N CYS A 166 11.87 -9.26 -15.15
CA CYS A 166 11.00 -8.11 -15.40
C CYS A 166 9.53 -8.43 -15.13
N ASN A 167 9.05 -9.63 -15.43
CA ASN A 167 7.69 -10.04 -15.07
C ASN A 167 7.49 -10.14 -13.55
N HIS A 168 8.45 -10.71 -12.80
CA HIS A 168 8.36 -10.73 -11.33
C HIS A 168 8.43 -9.32 -10.74
N ALA A 169 9.28 -8.45 -11.27
CA ALA A 169 9.39 -7.07 -10.83
C ALA A 169 8.10 -6.28 -11.11
N ALA A 170 7.53 -6.42 -12.31
CA ALA A 170 6.25 -5.80 -12.65
C ALA A 170 5.13 -6.31 -11.73
N ALA A 171 5.05 -7.63 -11.50
CA ALA A 171 4.07 -8.21 -10.58
C ALA A 171 4.25 -7.67 -9.15
N ALA A 172 5.49 -7.59 -8.65
CA ALA A 172 5.78 -7.03 -7.34
C ALA A 172 5.34 -5.56 -7.22
N ILE A 173 5.61 -4.73 -8.24
CA ILE A 173 5.17 -3.32 -8.29
C ILE A 173 3.65 -3.24 -8.23
N VAL A 174 2.94 -4.05 -9.01
CA VAL A 174 1.47 -4.07 -8.99
C VAL A 174 0.95 -4.46 -7.60
N LEU A 175 1.52 -5.49 -6.96
CA LEU A 175 1.14 -5.88 -5.60
C LEU A 175 1.40 -4.77 -4.58
N SER A 176 2.55 -4.10 -4.65
CA SER A 176 2.88 -2.98 -3.76
C SER A 176 1.96 -1.78 -3.99
N MET A 177 1.57 -1.50 -5.24
CA MET A 177 0.59 -0.47 -5.58
C MET A 177 -0.77 -0.79 -4.95
N LEU A 178 -1.26 -2.03 -5.07
CA LEU A 178 -2.49 -2.47 -4.40
C LEU A 178 -2.39 -2.33 -2.87
N GLY A 179 -1.23 -2.67 -2.28
CA GLY A 179 -0.97 -2.46 -0.86
C GLY A 179 -1.02 -0.99 -0.45
N SER A 180 -0.46 -0.09 -1.27
CA SER A 180 -0.50 1.36 -1.03
C SER A 180 -1.93 1.92 -1.07
N LEU A 181 -2.78 1.41 -1.98
CA LEU A 181 -4.19 1.77 -2.04
C LEU A 181 -4.97 1.27 -0.83
N ALA A 182 -4.64 0.08 -0.30
CA ALA A 182 -5.24 -0.42 0.93
C ALA A 182 -4.91 0.49 2.14
N PHE A 183 -3.65 0.92 2.27
CA PHE A 183 -3.26 1.92 3.29
C PHE A 183 -3.95 3.26 3.08
N MET A 184 -4.08 3.74 1.84
CA MET A 184 -4.81 4.97 1.53
C MET A 184 -6.27 4.87 1.99
N TYR A 185 -6.93 3.74 1.72
CA TYR A 185 -8.32 3.54 2.12
C TYR A 185 -8.47 3.48 3.65
N LEU A 186 -7.49 2.89 4.37
CA LEU A 186 -7.42 2.95 5.84
C LEU A 186 -7.38 4.40 6.36
N VAL A 187 -6.51 5.24 5.78
CA VAL A 187 -6.41 6.67 6.15
C VAL A 187 -7.75 7.37 5.92
N VAL A 188 -8.41 7.13 4.79
CA VAL A 188 -9.71 7.74 4.47
C VAL A 188 -10.78 7.30 5.46
N LEU A 189 -10.89 6.00 5.77
CA LEU A 189 -11.85 5.49 6.75
C LEU A 189 -11.63 6.10 8.13
N ALA A 190 -10.37 6.17 8.57
CA ALA A 190 -10.01 6.74 9.86
C ALA A 190 -10.29 8.25 9.92
N ALA A 191 -10.01 8.99 8.84
CA ALA A 191 -10.35 10.41 8.72
C ALA A 191 -11.86 10.66 8.74
N LEU A 192 -12.65 9.83 8.04
CA LEU A 192 -14.11 9.89 8.08
C LEU A 192 -14.64 9.57 9.49
N GLY A 193 -14.04 8.59 10.17
CA GLY A 193 -14.35 8.26 11.56
C GLY A 193 -14.12 9.45 12.50
N LEU A 194 -13.00 10.16 12.35
CA LEU A 194 -12.67 11.36 13.11
C LEU A 194 -13.64 12.51 12.81
N HIS A 195 -13.94 12.78 11.53
CA HIS A 195 -14.88 13.82 11.13
C HIS A 195 -16.29 13.57 11.70
N ARG A 196 -16.75 12.31 11.73
CA ARG A 196 -18.06 11.95 12.31
C ARG A 196 -18.11 12.03 13.84
N ARG A 197 -16.97 12.04 14.52
CA ARG A 197 -16.88 12.25 15.99
C ARG A 197 -16.84 13.73 16.36
N SER A 198 -16.36 14.58 15.46
CA SER A 198 -16.28 16.03 15.64
C SER A 198 -17.61 16.77 15.41
N LYS A 199 -18.62 16.08 14.85
CA LYS A 199 -19.93 16.63 14.49
C LYS A 199 -21.01 16.02 15.38
#